data_AF-A0A2K8K807-F1
#
_entry.id   AF-A0A2K8K807-F1
#
_cell.length_a   1.000
_cell.length_b   1.000
_cell.length_c   1.000
_cell.angle_alpha   90.00
_cell.angle_beta   90.00
_cell.angle_gamma   90.00
#
_symmetry.space_group_name_H-M   'P 1'
#
loop_
_entity.id
_entity.type
_entity.pdbx_description
1 polymer ?
#
loop_
_entity_poly.entity_id
_entity_poly.type
_entity_poly.pdbx_seq_one_letter_code
_entity_poly.pdbx_strand_id
1 'polypeptide(L)'
;MIFILFLIPVHAQDIASFSSLSPDEDPIIEELRSSPAISGARVVGIMRADTKVTDVGPDFLLRIPADWTHDVVCLRVVSVDALYEARASYQVPEHYAGQTVRLRFDSNKPHFWDALVHRSEEDAVTALVAKGSCDLPREQALAIPIEIGAPAEHSRVTVFLNTFRSEEAFVIWNGGEIECEPVNASIRTAFDMRCTVDLKAGGSSSASDLLIYPVRAGELGLPMTARLHP
;
A
#
# COMPACT_ATOMS: atom_id res chain seq x y z
N MET A 1 31.13 -38.21 -12.73
CA MET A 1 29.69 -38.00 -12.47
C MET A 1 29.43 -36.52 -12.61
N ILE A 2 28.82 -36.08 -13.71
CA ILE A 2 28.60 -34.67 -14.03
C ILE A 2 27.18 -34.31 -13.59
N PHE A 3 27.05 -33.41 -12.61
CA PHE A 3 25.77 -32.83 -12.23
C PHE A 3 25.46 -31.68 -13.21
N ILE A 4 24.48 -31.88 -14.07
CA ILE A 4 23.92 -30.81 -14.91
C ILE A 4 22.84 -30.11 -14.07
N LEU A 5 23.14 -28.91 -13.58
CA LEU A 5 22.13 -28.02 -13.01
C LEU A 5 21.25 -27.49 -14.16
N PHE A 6 19.99 -27.91 -14.20
CA PHE A 6 18.97 -27.23 -15.01
C PHE A 6 18.52 -25.98 -14.26
N LEU A 7 18.94 -24.81 -14.73
CA LEU A 7 18.32 -23.54 -14.36
C LEU A 7 16.96 -23.47 -15.04
N ILE A 8 15.88 -23.65 -14.27
CA ILE A 8 14.52 -23.39 -14.76
C ILE A 8 14.32 -21.86 -14.69
N PRO A 9 14.02 -21.17 -15.81
CA PRO A 9 13.67 -19.76 -15.76
C PRO A 9 12.33 -19.60 -15.06
N VAL A 10 12.33 -18.90 -13.93
CA VAL A 10 11.12 -18.38 -13.27
C VAL A 10 10.46 -17.43 -14.27
N HIS A 11 9.29 -17.83 -14.79
CA HIS A 11 8.52 -16.97 -15.69
C HIS A 11 7.83 -15.91 -14.86
N ALA A 12 8.19 -14.64 -15.08
CA ALA A 12 7.37 -13.52 -14.64
C ALA A 12 5.96 -13.69 -15.20
N GLN A 13 4.96 -13.85 -14.33
CA GLN A 13 3.57 -13.84 -14.75
C GLN A 13 3.23 -12.44 -15.28
N ASP A 14 2.72 -12.37 -16.50
CA ASP A 14 2.30 -11.12 -17.12
C ASP A 14 1.10 -10.55 -16.35
N ILE A 15 1.19 -9.31 -15.92
CA ILE A 15 0.13 -8.58 -15.21
C ILE A 15 -1.17 -8.56 -16.03
N ALA A 16 -1.05 -8.63 -17.37
CA ALA A 16 -2.19 -8.72 -18.27
C ALA A 16 -3.06 -9.98 -18.08
N SER A 17 -2.58 -10.99 -17.33
CA SER A 17 -3.32 -12.23 -17.07
C SER A 17 -4.28 -12.15 -15.88
N PHE A 18 -4.22 -11.11 -15.05
CA PHE A 18 -5.15 -10.91 -13.93
C PHE A 18 -6.46 -10.31 -14.40
N SER A 19 -7.56 -10.79 -13.84
CA SER A 19 -8.86 -10.15 -13.97
C SER A 19 -8.81 -8.72 -13.44
N SER A 20 -9.44 -7.78 -14.16
CA SER A 20 -9.42 -6.36 -13.80
C SER A 20 -10.73 -5.88 -13.19
N LEU A 21 -10.63 -5.13 -12.09
CA LEU A 21 -11.69 -4.26 -11.58
C LEU A 21 -11.51 -2.87 -12.17
N SER A 22 -12.55 -2.35 -12.81
CA SER A 22 -12.59 -0.94 -13.23
C SER A 22 -13.22 -0.09 -12.13
N PRO A 23 -12.84 1.19 -12.00
CA PRO A 23 -13.52 2.09 -11.10
C PRO A 23 -15.02 2.14 -11.40
N ASP A 24 -15.82 2.47 -10.39
CA ASP A 24 -17.26 2.72 -10.55
C ASP A 24 -17.53 3.88 -11.53
N GLU A 25 -18.80 4.22 -11.78
CA GLU A 25 -19.18 5.29 -12.72
C GLU A 25 -18.53 6.67 -12.39
N ASP A 26 -18.07 6.86 -11.15
CA ASP A 26 -17.29 8.02 -10.74
C ASP A 26 -15.83 7.90 -11.21
N PRO A 27 -15.28 8.93 -11.89
CA PRO A 27 -13.92 8.90 -12.39
C PRO A 27 -12.91 8.86 -11.24
N ILE A 28 -11.71 8.36 -11.55
CA ILE A 28 -10.53 8.52 -10.68
C ILE A 28 -10.37 10.02 -10.38
N ILE A 29 -10.44 10.37 -9.09
CA ILE A 29 -10.30 11.75 -8.63
C ILE A 29 -8.83 11.97 -8.31
N GLU A 30 -8.15 12.80 -9.11
CA GLU A 30 -6.74 13.15 -8.95
C GLU A 30 -6.56 14.62 -8.60
N GLU A 31 -5.98 14.88 -7.43
CA GLU A 31 -5.74 16.22 -6.92
C GLU A 31 -4.24 16.50 -6.88
N LEU A 32 -3.86 17.67 -7.39
CA LEU A 32 -2.52 18.23 -7.21
C LEU A 32 -2.68 19.54 -6.46
N ARG A 33 -2.07 19.62 -5.28
CA ARG A 33 -2.20 20.73 -4.35
C ARG A 33 -0.95 21.59 -4.41
N SER A 34 -1.11 22.89 -4.18
CA SER A 34 0.02 23.82 -4.03
C SER A 34 0.66 23.76 -2.64
N SER A 35 0.03 23.07 -1.69
CA SER A 35 0.50 22.92 -0.31
C SER A 35 0.15 21.53 0.24
N PRO A 36 1.02 20.90 1.05
CA PRO A 36 0.78 19.59 1.63
C PRO A 36 -0.49 19.56 2.48
N ALA A 37 -1.40 18.65 2.17
CA ALA A 37 -2.54 18.35 3.02
C ALA A 37 -2.22 17.11 3.86
N ILE A 38 -1.75 17.34 5.09
CA ILE A 38 -1.46 16.23 5.99
C ILE A 38 -2.78 15.79 6.61
N SER A 39 -3.24 14.63 6.15
CA SER A 39 -4.35 13.95 6.78
C SER A 39 -4.00 13.60 8.23
N GLY A 40 -5.01 13.57 9.10
CA GLY A 40 -4.86 12.99 10.43
C GLY A 40 -4.63 11.47 10.43
N ALA A 41 -4.66 10.82 9.27
CA ALA A 41 -4.48 9.39 9.18
C ALA A 41 -3.06 8.95 9.44
N ARG A 42 -2.98 7.79 10.06
CA ARG A 42 -1.79 7.26 10.72
C ARG A 42 -1.13 6.21 9.87
N VAL A 43 -1.92 5.33 9.26
CA VAL A 43 -1.48 4.51 8.14
C VAL A 43 -1.82 5.26 6.86
N VAL A 44 -0.79 5.61 6.10
CA VAL A 44 -0.95 6.38 4.87
C VAL A 44 -0.95 5.46 3.65
N GLY A 45 -0.20 4.36 3.73
CA GLY A 45 -0.27 3.31 2.74
C GLY A 45 0.45 2.04 3.18
N ILE A 46 0.22 0.98 2.43
CA ILE A 46 0.77 -0.34 2.64
C ILE A 46 1.10 -0.87 1.25
N MET A 47 2.35 -1.16 0.96
CA MET A 47 2.74 -1.69 -0.35
C MET A 47 3.63 -2.90 -0.17
N ARG A 48 3.81 -3.74 -1.19
CA ARG A 48 4.88 -4.72 -1.12
C ARG A 48 6.24 -4.05 -1.01
N ALA A 49 7.10 -4.63 -0.17
CA ALA A 49 8.46 -4.16 -0.01
C ALA A 49 9.18 -4.18 -1.36
N ASP A 50 10.09 -3.23 -1.55
CA ASP A 50 10.90 -3.07 -2.77
C ASP A 50 10.10 -2.74 -4.06
N THR A 51 8.81 -2.43 -3.94
CA THR A 51 7.99 -1.94 -5.07
C THR A 51 8.53 -0.59 -5.53
N LYS A 52 8.80 -0.47 -6.84
CA LYS A 52 9.20 0.80 -7.47
C LYS A 52 8.10 1.27 -8.40
N VAL A 53 7.82 2.57 -8.39
CA VAL A 53 6.94 3.18 -9.40
C VAL A 53 7.66 3.08 -10.75
N THR A 54 6.95 2.60 -11.79
CA THR A 54 7.50 2.44 -13.14
C THR A 54 6.77 3.35 -14.13
N ASP A 55 7.38 3.60 -15.29
CA ASP A 55 6.85 4.47 -16.35
C ASP A 55 5.53 3.98 -16.97
N VAL A 56 5.14 2.72 -16.75
CA VAL A 56 3.93 2.12 -17.35
C VAL A 56 2.64 2.50 -16.58
N GLY A 57 2.76 3.34 -15.54
CA GLY A 57 1.67 3.70 -14.65
C GLY A 57 1.46 2.67 -13.54
N PRO A 58 0.65 3.00 -12.52
CA PRO A 58 0.54 2.17 -11.34
C PRO A 58 -0.51 1.07 -11.56
N ASP A 59 -0.08 -0.08 -12.05
CA ASP A 59 -0.93 -1.28 -12.01
C ASP A 59 -1.00 -1.80 -10.59
N PHE A 60 -2.10 -1.48 -9.90
CA PHE A 60 -2.35 -1.92 -8.54
C PHE A 60 -2.95 -3.32 -8.54
N LEU A 61 -2.21 -4.30 -8.01
CA LEU A 61 -2.80 -5.61 -7.71
C LEU A 61 -3.40 -5.59 -6.32
N LEU A 62 -4.48 -6.33 -6.09
CA LEU A 62 -5.16 -6.45 -4.80
C LEU A 62 -5.63 -7.88 -4.62
N ARG A 63 -5.28 -8.51 -3.49
CA ARG A 63 -5.97 -9.73 -3.06
C ARG A 63 -7.22 -9.36 -2.32
N ILE A 64 -8.37 -9.69 -2.90
CA ILE A 64 -9.68 -9.44 -2.34
C ILE A 64 -9.91 -10.40 -1.17
N PRO A 65 -10.09 -9.91 0.07
CA PRO A 65 -10.50 -10.78 1.17
C PRO A 65 -11.88 -11.41 0.88
N ALA A 66 -12.08 -12.65 1.32
CA ALA A 66 -13.32 -13.36 1.05
C ALA A 66 -14.56 -12.67 1.66
N ASP A 67 -14.38 -11.89 2.72
CA ASP A 67 -15.41 -11.12 3.43
C ASP A 67 -15.63 -9.71 2.86
N TRP A 68 -15.02 -9.39 1.72
CA TRP A 68 -15.15 -8.11 1.02
C TRP A 68 -16.02 -8.20 -0.25
N THR A 69 -16.67 -9.35 -0.47
CA THR A 69 -17.58 -9.52 -1.60
C THR A 69 -18.83 -8.63 -1.45
N HIS A 70 -19.27 -8.05 -2.57
CA HIS A 70 -20.35 -7.06 -2.65
C HIS A 70 -20.07 -5.73 -1.92
N ASP A 71 -18.87 -5.54 -1.40
CA ASP A 71 -18.47 -4.27 -0.82
C ASP A 71 -17.85 -3.34 -1.87
N VAL A 72 -17.82 -2.07 -1.50
CA VAL A 72 -16.98 -1.07 -2.16
C VAL A 72 -15.59 -1.14 -1.54
N VAL A 73 -14.55 -1.02 -2.36
CA VAL A 73 -13.20 -0.75 -1.89
C VAL A 73 -12.72 0.58 -2.43
N CYS A 74 -12.01 1.31 -1.58
CA CYS A 74 -11.34 2.55 -1.96
C CYS A 74 -9.85 2.32 -2.11
N LEU A 75 -9.33 2.54 -3.32
CA LEU A 75 -7.91 2.76 -3.55
C LEU A 75 -7.60 4.24 -3.32
N ARG A 76 -6.58 4.51 -2.51
CA ARG A 76 -6.02 5.84 -2.33
C ARG A 76 -4.52 5.79 -2.59
N VAL A 77 -4.04 6.78 -3.32
CA VAL A 77 -2.63 6.94 -3.68
C VAL A 77 -2.18 8.31 -3.19
N VAL A 78 -1.03 8.39 -2.53
CA VAL A 78 -0.51 9.64 -1.96
C VAL A 78 0.97 9.75 -2.23
N SER A 79 1.43 10.91 -2.71
CA SER A 79 2.87 11.19 -2.83
C SER A 79 3.51 11.47 -1.47
N VAL A 80 4.81 11.23 -1.34
CA VAL A 80 5.56 11.46 -0.10
C VAL A 80 5.43 12.88 0.43
N ASP A 81 5.27 13.88 -0.43
CA ASP A 81 5.13 15.30 -0.08
C ASP A 81 3.69 15.75 0.20
N ALA A 82 2.71 14.83 0.13
CA ALA A 82 1.28 15.10 0.22
C ALA A 82 0.76 16.16 -0.77
N LEU A 83 1.50 16.46 -1.85
CA LEU A 83 1.04 17.38 -2.89
C LEU A 83 0.11 16.69 -3.87
N TYR A 84 0.26 15.38 -4.04
CA TYR A 84 -0.60 14.58 -4.89
C TYR A 84 -1.38 13.55 -4.09
N GLU A 85 -2.65 13.47 -4.42
CA GLU A 85 -3.56 12.45 -3.91
C GLU A 85 -4.46 12.00 -5.05
N ALA A 86 -4.63 10.69 -5.18
CA ALA A 86 -5.65 10.12 -6.05
C ALA A 86 -6.52 9.14 -5.30
N ARG A 87 -7.79 9.05 -5.69
CA ARG A 87 -8.76 8.13 -5.11
C ARG A 87 -9.66 7.53 -6.17
N ALA A 88 -9.96 6.25 -6.02
CA ALA A 88 -10.83 5.49 -6.90
C ALA A 88 -11.62 4.46 -6.09
N SER A 89 -12.93 4.38 -6.33
CA SER A 89 -13.82 3.39 -5.72
C SER A 89 -14.07 2.26 -6.70
N TYR A 90 -14.12 1.02 -6.21
CA TYR A 90 -14.39 -0.17 -7.00
C TYR A 90 -15.46 -1.01 -6.30
N GLN A 91 -16.52 -1.38 -7.02
CA GLN A 91 -17.38 -2.49 -6.59
C GLN A 91 -16.61 -3.81 -6.66
N VAL A 92 -16.75 -4.66 -5.63
CA VAL A 92 -16.18 -6.01 -5.60
C VAL A 92 -17.26 -7.06 -5.88
N PRO A 93 -17.35 -7.58 -7.12
CA PRO A 93 -18.18 -8.74 -7.42
C PRO A 93 -17.87 -9.97 -6.55
N GLU A 94 -18.91 -10.78 -6.28
CA GLU A 94 -18.80 -12.03 -5.52
C GLU A 94 -17.74 -12.98 -6.08
N HIS A 95 -17.64 -13.08 -7.40
CA HIS A 95 -16.71 -14.00 -8.04
C HIS A 95 -15.24 -13.65 -7.84
N TYR A 96 -14.91 -12.47 -7.28
CA TYR A 96 -13.54 -12.10 -6.94
C TYR A 96 -13.12 -12.45 -5.51
N ALA A 97 -13.99 -13.04 -4.70
CA ALA A 97 -13.67 -13.48 -3.35
C ALA A 97 -12.36 -14.29 -3.29
N GLY A 98 -11.39 -13.84 -2.49
CA GLY A 98 -10.11 -14.53 -2.31
C GLY A 98 -9.15 -14.45 -3.50
N GLN A 99 -9.54 -13.81 -4.60
CA GLN A 99 -8.72 -13.70 -5.81
C GLN A 99 -7.80 -12.48 -5.77
N THR A 100 -6.69 -12.57 -6.49
CA THR A 100 -5.88 -11.39 -6.82
C THR A 100 -6.43 -10.77 -8.10
N VAL A 101 -6.76 -9.49 -8.04
CA VAL A 101 -7.33 -8.71 -9.15
C VAL A 101 -6.49 -7.48 -9.41
N ARG A 102 -6.46 -7.04 -10.66
CA ARG A 102 -5.88 -5.75 -11.03
C ARG A 102 -6.92 -4.66 -10.84
N LEU A 103 -6.63 -3.67 -10.01
CA LEU A 103 -7.38 -2.42 -9.96
C LEU A 103 -6.91 -1.56 -11.11
N ARG A 104 -7.75 -1.41 -12.13
CA ARG A 104 -7.46 -0.54 -13.26
C ARG A 104 -7.40 0.91 -12.76
N PHE A 105 -6.27 1.56 -13.02
CA PHE A 105 -6.01 2.94 -12.61
C PHE A 105 -5.51 3.73 -13.82
N ASP A 106 -6.46 4.24 -14.60
CA ASP A 106 -6.17 5.06 -15.78
C ASP A 106 -6.04 6.53 -15.36
N SER A 107 -4.83 6.95 -14.95
CA SER A 107 -4.58 8.33 -14.53
C SER A 107 -4.99 9.35 -15.61
N ASN A 108 -5.71 10.39 -15.20
CA ASN A 108 -6.01 11.58 -16.00
C ASN A 108 -4.83 12.58 -15.99
N LYS A 109 -3.78 12.33 -15.21
CA LYS A 109 -2.57 13.16 -15.07
C LYS A 109 -1.27 12.36 -15.27
N PRO A 110 -1.07 11.72 -16.44
CA PRO A 110 0.09 10.84 -16.68
C PRO A 110 1.44 11.55 -16.51
N HIS A 111 1.55 12.81 -16.94
CA HIS A 111 2.77 13.63 -16.76
C HIS A 111 3.20 13.80 -15.29
N PHE A 112 2.24 13.72 -14.35
CA PHE A 112 2.55 13.81 -12.93
C PHE A 112 3.15 12.49 -12.42
N TRP A 113 2.60 11.36 -12.88
CA TRP A 113 3.18 10.04 -12.62
C TRP A 113 4.59 9.94 -13.17
N ASP A 114 4.82 10.41 -14.39
CA ASP A 114 6.17 10.49 -14.96
C ASP A 114 7.09 11.30 -14.03
N ALA A 115 6.65 12.47 -13.56
CA ALA A 115 7.43 13.28 -12.64
C ALA A 115 7.71 12.58 -11.30
N LEU A 116 6.79 11.75 -10.79
CA LEU A 116 6.99 10.93 -9.59
C LEU A 116 7.98 9.79 -9.83
N VAL A 117 7.94 9.11 -10.98
CA VAL A 117 8.87 8.02 -11.31
C VAL A 117 10.32 8.52 -11.40
N HIS A 118 10.50 9.77 -11.87
CA HIS A 118 11.81 10.40 -11.98
C HIS A 118 12.32 11.03 -10.68
N ARG A 119 11.57 10.93 -9.58
CA ARG A 119 12.05 11.35 -8.26
C ARG A 119 13.12 10.40 -7.76
N SER A 120 14.10 10.95 -7.06
CA SER A 120 15.20 10.16 -6.46
C SER A 120 14.78 9.43 -5.18
N GLU A 121 13.66 9.84 -4.58
CA GLU A 121 13.11 9.27 -3.37
C GLU A 121 12.57 7.86 -3.63
N GLU A 122 13.11 6.86 -2.92
CA GLU A 122 12.65 5.46 -3.02
C GLU A 122 11.16 5.31 -2.66
N ASP A 123 10.68 6.15 -1.74
CA ASP A 123 9.31 6.14 -1.24
C ASP A 123 8.47 7.27 -1.85
N ALA A 124 8.65 7.62 -3.13
CA ALA A 124 8.00 8.78 -3.76
C ALA A 124 6.46 8.76 -3.68
N VAL A 125 5.84 7.56 -3.64
CA VAL A 125 4.39 7.34 -3.60
C VAL A 125 4.06 6.17 -2.70
N THR A 126 2.92 6.24 -2.04
CA THR A 126 2.31 5.12 -1.34
C THR A 126 0.86 4.89 -1.79
N ALA A 127 0.36 3.67 -1.60
CA ALA A 127 -1.02 3.30 -1.90
C ALA A 127 -1.66 2.56 -0.72
N LEU A 128 -2.97 2.73 -0.57
CA LEU A 128 -3.78 2.07 0.44
C LEU A 128 -5.09 1.61 -0.18
N VAL A 129 -5.48 0.37 0.09
CA VAL A 129 -6.85 -0.08 -0.20
C VAL A 129 -7.58 -0.28 1.12
N ALA A 130 -8.74 0.34 1.25
CA ALA A 130 -9.62 0.16 2.41
C ALA A 130 -11.01 -0.29 1.97
N LYS A 131 -11.66 -1.10 2.81
CA LYS A 131 -13.08 -1.43 2.64
C LYS A 131 -13.93 -0.18 2.88
N GLY A 132 -14.94 0.04 2.03
CA GLY A 132 -15.85 1.18 2.06
C GLY A 132 -15.57 2.25 0.99
N SER A 133 -16.40 3.28 0.97
CA SER A 133 -16.25 4.44 0.07
C SER A 133 -15.02 5.29 0.43
N CYS A 134 -14.42 5.93 -0.58
CA CYS A 134 -13.30 6.86 -0.40
C CYS A 134 -13.61 8.11 0.43
N ASP A 135 -14.88 8.40 0.72
CA ASP A 135 -15.28 9.50 1.59
C ASP A 135 -15.24 9.14 3.08
N LEU A 136 -15.07 7.86 3.41
CA LEU A 136 -14.98 7.40 4.79
C LEU A 136 -13.58 7.69 5.39
N PRO A 137 -13.50 7.88 6.72
CA PRO A 137 -12.22 8.01 7.42
C PRO A 137 -11.30 6.80 7.18
N ARG A 138 -9.99 7.08 7.10
CA ARG A 138 -8.89 6.14 6.76
C ARG A 138 -8.63 5.04 7.83
N GLU A 139 -9.49 4.92 8.85
CA GLU A 139 -9.28 4.08 10.04
C GLU A 139 -9.97 2.69 9.95
N GLN A 140 -10.53 2.34 8.80
CA GLN A 140 -11.22 1.05 8.59
C GLN A 140 -10.27 -0.05 8.11
N ALA A 141 -10.77 -1.29 7.99
CA ALA A 141 -10.00 -2.47 7.56
C ALA A 141 -9.20 -2.20 6.28
N LEU A 142 -7.91 -2.55 6.31
CA LEU A 142 -6.94 -2.24 5.26
C LEU A 142 -6.54 -3.52 4.53
N ALA A 143 -6.61 -3.50 3.20
CA ALA A 143 -6.02 -4.52 2.37
C ALA A 143 -4.68 -4.05 1.84
N ILE A 144 -3.83 -5.02 1.55
CA ILE A 144 -2.53 -4.81 0.94
C ILE A 144 -2.76 -4.59 -0.56
N PRO A 145 -2.55 -3.39 -1.14
CA PRO A 145 -2.28 -3.29 -2.55
C PRO A 145 -0.95 -4.02 -2.80
N ILE A 146 -1.08 -5.11 -3.51
CA ILE A 146 -0.11 -6.16 -3.69
C ILE A 146 1.03 -5.74 -4.62
N GLU A 147 0.87 -4.80 -5.54
CA GLU A 147 1.99 -4.39 -6.40
C GLU A 147 1.74 -3.08 -7.12
N ILE A 148 2.82 -2.41 -7.53
CA ILE A 148 2.89 -1.63 -8.78
C ILE A 148 3.73 -2.48 -9.73
N GLY A 149 3.12 -3.10 -10.73
CA GLY A 149 3.84 -3.99 -11.65
C GLY A 149 3.59 -5.49 -11.42
N ALA A 150 4.61 -6.32 -11.65
CA ALA A 150 4.50 -7.79 -11.75
C ALA A 150 4.57 -8.51 -10.39
N PRO A 151 3.96 -9.71 -10.24
CA PRO A 151 3.95 -10.47 -9.01
C PRO A 151 5.34 -10.74 -8.44
N ALA A 152 5.64 -10.17 -7.28
CA ALA A 152 6.81 -10.54 -6.49
C ALA A 152 6.54 -11.87 -5.76
N GLU A 153 7.57 -12.69 -5.55
CA GLU A 153 7.45 -13.91 -4.74
C GLU A 153 7.51 -13.62 -3.22
N HIS A 154 7.66 -12.35 -2.84
CA HIS A 154 7.95 -11.94 -1.47
C HIS A 154 6.68 -11.63 -0.66
N SER A 155 6.66 -12.10 0.57
CA SER A 155 5.61 -11.86 1.58
C SER A 155 5.86 -10.60 2.42
N ARG A 156 6.79 -9.74 2.01
CA ARG A 156 7.14 -8.54 2.78
C ARG A 156 6.34 -7.34 2.28
N VAL A 157 5.81 -6.56 3.20
CA VAL A 157 5.12 -5.30 2.92
C VAL A 157 5.74 -4.16 3.69
N THR A 158 5.84 -3.00 3.06
CA THR A 158 6.21 -1.74 3.69
C THR A 158 4.94 -1.01 4.10
N VAL A 159 4.80 -0.75 5.39
CA VAL A 159 3.72 0.05 5.97
C VAL A 159 4.24 1.47 6.15
N PHE A 160 3.57 2.44 5.54
CA PHE A 160 3.92 3.86 5.59
C PHE A 160 3.06 4.56 6.64
N LEU A 161 3.72 5.20 7.59
CA LEU A 161 3.10 5.76 8.78
C LEU A 161 3.31 7.27 8.88
N ASN A 162 2.28 7.96 9.34
CA ASN A 162 2.35 9.35 9.80
C ASN A 162 2.24 9.39 11.32
N THR A 163 3.40 9.47 11.95
CA THR A 163 3.55 9.45 13.41
C THR A 163 3.46 10.84 14.03
N PHE A 164 3.27 11.89 13.21
CA PHE A 164 3.33 13.30 13.62
C PHE A 164 4.68 13.68 14.26
N ARG A 165 5.77 13.24 13.62
CA ARG A 165 7.15 13.47 14.05
C ARG A 165 7.46 12.86 15.40
N SER A 166 7.02 11.63 15.59
CA SER A 166 7.61 10.80 16.63
C SER A 166 9.10 10.58 16.35
N GLU A 167 9.86 10.37 17.42
CA GLU A 167 11.30 10.09 17.30
C GLU A 167 11.50 8.66 16.80
N GLU A 168 10.64 7.75 17.24
CA GLU A 168 10.65 6.34 16.88
C GLU A 168 9.21 5.84 16.72
N ALA A 169 9.04 4.72 16.02
CA ALA A 169 7.80 3.99 15.99
C ALA A 169 8.06 2.49 15.87
N PHE A 170 7.17 1.70 16.46
CA PHE A 170 7.21 0.25 16.39
C PHE A 170 5.88 -0.29 15.94
N VAL A 171 5.93 -1.40 15.22
CA VAL A 171 4.76 -2.17 14.81
C VAL A 171 4.80 -3.53 15.50
N ILE A 172 3.68 -3.93 16.10
CA ILE A 172 3.48 -5.29 16.58
C ILE A 172 2.68 -6.07 15.53
N TRP A 173 3.27 -7.15 15.03
CA TRP A 173 2.67 -8.05 14.05
C TRP A 173 2.86 -9.50 14.50
N ASN A 174 1.74 -10.22 14.71
CA ASN A 174 1.75 -11.60 15.21
C ASN A 174 2.62 -11.80 16.47
N GLY A 175 2.62 -10.80 17.36
CA GLY A 175 3.40 -10.81 18.60
C GLY A 175 4.89 -10.46 18.44
N GLY A 176 5.39 -10.29 17.22
CA GLY A 176 6.72 -9.77 16.95
C GLY A 176 6.71 -8.24 16.90
N GLU A 177 7.74 -7.65 17.50
CA GLU A 177 8.01 -6.21 17.42
C GLU A 177 8.89 -5.91 16.20
N ILE A 178 8.53 -4.88 15.45
CA ILE A 178 9.19 -4.45 14.23
C ILE A 178 9.46 -2.95 14.37
N GLU A 179 10.74 -2.59 14.43
CA GLU A 179 11.17 -1.18 14.43
C GLU A 179 10.91 -0.54 13.06
N CYS A 180 10.42 0.69 13.08
CA CYS A 180 10.18 1.48 11.89
C CYS A 180 11.35 2.43 11.63
N GLU A 181 11.68 2.61 10.36
CA GLU A 181 12.73 3.52 9.92
C GLU A 181 12.14 4.88 9.52
N PRO A 182 12.86 5.99 9.74
CA PRO A 182 12.44 7.28 9.25
C PRO A 182 12.48 7.32 7.72
N VAL A 183 11.48 7.97 7.12
CA VAL A 183 11.48 8.23 5.67
C VAL A 183 12.35 9.45 5.39
N ASN A 184 13.42 9.23 4.61
CA ASN A 184 14.34 10.28 4.22
C ASN A 184 13.74 11.15 3.11
N ALA A 185 13.08 12.24 3.52
CA ALA A 185 12.61 13.28 2.62
C ALA A 185 13.13 14.66 3.06
N SER A 186 13.50 15.49 2.10
CA SER A 186 14.04 16.83 2.33
C SER A 186 12.98 17.87 2.72
N ILE A 187 11.70 17.50 2.66
CA ILE A 187 10.55 18.38 2.86
C ILE A 187 9.52 17.75 3.82
N ARG A 188 8.49 18.52 4.17
CA ARG A 188 7.38 18.02 4.99
C ARG A 188 6.64 16.92 4.22
N THR A 189 6.47 15.77 4.85
CA THR A 189 5.91 14.57 4.21
C THR A 189 4.49 14.22 4.65
N ALA A 190 3.81 13.42 3.83
CA ALA A 190 2.56 12.75 4.14
C ALA A 190 2.73 11.67 5.22
N PHE A 191 3.89 11.02 5.24
CA PHE A 191 4.29 9.95 6.15
C PHE A 191 5.77 10.14 6.53
N ASP A 192 6.12 9.85 7.77
CA ASP A 192 7.45 10.13 8.34
C ASP A 192 8.19 8.86 8.79
N MET A 193 7.50 7.72 8.88
CA MET A 193 8.08 6.42 9.24
C MET A 193 7.63 5.34 8.25
N ARG A 194 8.46 4.32 8.06
CA ARG A 194 8.10 3.10 7.32
C ARG A 194 8.57 1.86 8.06
N CYS A 195 7.80 0.77 8.02
CA CYS A 195 8.17 -0.48 8.67
C CYS A 195 7.99 -1.62 7.68
N THR A 196 8.95 -2.53 7.59
CA THR A 196 8.85 -3.71 6.71
C THR A 196 8.37 -4.92 7.49
N VAL A 197 7.17 -5.39 7.16
CA VAL A 197 6.50 -6.50 7.83
C VAL A 197 6.55 -7.74 6.95
N ASP A 198 7.01 -8.87 7.49
CA ASP A 198 6.90 -10.17 6.82
C ASP A 198 5.57 -10.85 7.17
N LEU A 199 4.69 -10.96 6.19
CA LEU A 199 3.37 -11.59 6.34
C LEU A 199 3.48 -13.09 6.63
N LYS A 200 4.56 -13.78 6.23
CA LYS A 200 4.75 -15.22 6.49
C LYS A 200 5.20 -15.52 7.92
N ALA A 201 5.89 -14.57 8.57
CA ALA A 201 6.54 -14.79 9.86
C ALA A 201 5.57 -15.14 11.02
N GLY A 202 4.25 -14.97 10.83
CA GLY A 202 3.23 -15.33 11.83
C GLY A 202 2.32 -16.50 11.48
N GLY A 203 2.52 -17.16 10.33
CA GLY A 203 1.74 -18.36 9.95
C GLY A 203 0.23 -18.15 9.75
N SER A 204 -0.28 -16.91 9.83
CA SER A 204 -1.69 -16.60 9.68
C SER A 204 -2.02 -16.33 8.21
N SER A 205 -2.93 -17.11 7.64
CA SER A 205 -3.53 -16.86 6.32
C SER A 205 -4.80 -16.00 6.42
N SER A 206 -5.11 -15.45 7.59
CA SER A 206 -6.30 -14.62 7.83
C SER A 206 -5.90 -13.21 8.23
N ALA A 207 -6.89 -12.30 8.14
CA ALA A 207 -6.73 -10.92 8.58
C ALA A 207 -6.17 -10.86 10.00
N SER A 208 -5.18 -10.02 10.22
CA SER A 208 -4.52 -9.88 11.52
C SER A 208 -4.33 -8.40 11.85
N ASP A 209 -4.37 -8.09 13.14
CA ASP A 209 -4.27 -6.71 13.60
C ASP A 209 -2.78 -6.30 13.68
N LEU A 210 -2.49 -5.14 13.10
CA LEU A 210 -1.23 -4.44 13.11
C LEU A 210 -1.33 -3.34 14.17
N LEU A 211 -0.61 -3.48 15.28
CA LEU A 211 -0.59 -2.44 16.32
C LEU A 211 0.59 -1.51 16.09
N ILE A 212 0.37 -0.21 16.10
CA ILE A 212 1.38 0.81 15.84
C ILE A 212 1.56 1.64 17.10
N TYR A 213 2.80 1.75 17.56
CA TYR A 213 3.20 2.48 18.75
C TYR A 213 4.16 3.60 18.37
N PRO A 214 3.71 4.87 18.35
CA PRO A 214 4.61 6.00 18.23
C PRO A 214 5.34 6.24 19.55
N VAL A 215 6.61 6.64 19.51
CA VAL A 215 7.39 7.03 20.70
C VAL A 215 7.82 8.48 20.59
N ARG A 216 7.65 9.24 21.68
CA ARG A 216 8.06 10.65 21.73
C ARG A 216 8.64 10.96 23.10
N ALA A 217 9.85 11.50 23.13
CA ALA A 217 10.57 11.81 24.38
C ALA A 217 10.68 10.58 25.30
N GLY A 218 10.87 9.39 24.72
CA GLY A 218 10.97 8.12 25.42
C GLY A 218 9.65 7.56 25.97
N GLU A 219 8.51 8.18 25.70
CA GLU A 219 7.19 7.69 26.12
C GLU A 219 6.40 7.10 24.95
N LEU A 220 5.74 5.97 25.20
CA LEU A 220 4.80 5.35 24.26
C LEU A 220 3.54 6.21 24.15
N GLY A 221 3.21 6.59 22.92
CA GLY A 221 1.91 7.17 22.60
C GLY A 221 0.78 6.14 22.62
N LEU A 222 -0.44 6.62 22.37
CA LEU A 222 -1.60 5.73 22.28
C LEU A 222 -1.43 4.75 21.10
N PRO A 223 -1.64 3.44 21.32
CA PRO A 223 -1.56 2.47 20.24
C PRO A 223 -2.66 2.71 19.22
N MET A 224 -2.33 2.42 17.98
CA MET A 224 -3.26 2.49 16.86
C MET A 224 -3.35 1.11 16.23
N THR A 225 -4.52 0.75 15.71
CA THR A 225 -4.74 -0.56 15.11
C THR A 225 -5.11 -0.40 13.65
N ALA A 226 -4.45 -1.16 12.79
CA ALA A 226 -4.86 -1.40 11.42
C ALA A 226 -5.12 -2.89 11.24
N ARG A 227 -6.20 -3.28 10.58
CA ARG A 227 -6.40 -4.69 10.24
C ARG A 227 -5.82 -4.96 8.85
N LEU A 228 -4.86 -5.87 8.77
CA LEU A 228 -4.14 -6.23 7.55
C LEU A 228 -4.63 -7.57 7.00
N HIS A 229 -4.98 -7.61 5.72
CA HIS A 229 -5.33 -8.84 5.01
C HIS A 229 -4.17 -9.29 4.10
N PRO A 230 -3.49 -10.43 4.40
CA PRO A 230 -2.36 -10.95 3.62
C PRO A 230 -2.73 -11.63 2.30
#